data_AF-A0A368UV46-F1
#
_entry.id   AF-A0A368UV46-F1
#
_cell.length_a   1.000
_cell.length_b   1.000
_cell.length_c   1.000
_cell.angle_alpha   90.00
_cell.angle_beta   90.00
_cell.angle_gamma   90.00
#
_symmetry.space_group_name_H-M   'P 1'
#
loop_
_entity.id
_entity.type
_entity.pdbx_description
1 polymer ?
#
loop_
_entity_poly.entity_id
_entity_poly.type
_entity_poly.pdbx_seq_one_letter_code
_entity_poly.pdbx_strand_id
1 'polypeptide(L)' 'MLRVHCMELFLNLSDPAMEVAPYEIEPMRHFAALKLDRLPDERAILILRHFVEQHGSGKALFKEAKHLEKNA' A
#
# COMPACT_ATOMS: atom_id res chain seq x y z
N MET A 1 5.21 -1.12 -5.11
CA MET A 1 4.50 -2.15 -4.33
C MET A 1 4.46 -1.86 -2.83
N LEU A 2 5.57 -1.75 -2.09
CA LEU A 2 5.47 -1.46 -0.63
C LEU A 2 4.71 -0.16 -0.29
N ARG A 3 4.87 0.92 -1.08
CA ARG A 3 4.10 2.16 -0.91
C ARG A 3 2.59 1.96 -1.08
N VAL A 4 2.19 1.10 -2.02
CA VAL A 4 0.79 0.70 -2.22
C VAL A 4 0.28 0.01 -0.97
N HIS A 5 1.03 -0.96 -0.44
CA HIS A 5 0.67 -1.65 0.80
C HIS A 5 0.59 -0.72 2.02
N CYS A 6 1.51 0.25 2.14
CA CYS A 6 1.42 1.26 3.19
C CYS A 6 0.14 2.10 3.06
N MET A 7 -0.27 2.46 1.85
CA MET A 7 -1.50 3.21 1.64
C MET A 7 -2.75 2.41 2.02
N GLU A 8 -2.78 1.10 1.72
CA GLU A 8 -3.84 0.20 2.20
C GLU A 8 -3.99 0.26 3.72
N LEU A 9 -2.86 0.20 4.42
CA LEU A 9 -2.85 0.23 5.89
C LEU A 9 -3.22 1.61 6.46
N PHE A 10 -2.65 2.69 5.91
CA PHE A 10 -2.84 4.04 6.46
C PHE A 10 -4.19 4.66 6.11
N LEU A 11 -4.73 4.32 4.95
CA LEU A 11 -6.00 4.84 4.47
C LEU A 11 -7.15 3.83 4.63
N ASN A 12 -6.86 2.65 5.19
CA ASN A 12 -7.80 1.56 5.39
C ASN A 12 -8.52 1.16 4.09
N LEU A 13 -7.76 1.04 3.00
CA LEU A 13 -8.27 0.64 1.68
C LEU A 13 -8.26 -0.88 1.55
N SER A 14 -9.31 -1.42 0.95
CA SER A 14 -9.32 -2.81 0.48
C SER A 14 -8.51 -2.96 -0.81
N ASP A 15 -8.13 -4.19 -1.20
CA ASP A 15 -7.40 -4.41 -2.46
C ASP A 15 -8.15 -3.83 -3.68
N PRO A 16 -9.48 -4.02 -3.84
CA PRO A 16 -10.22 -3.38 -4.93
C PRO A 16 -10.18 -1.85 -4.87
N ALA A 17 -10.28 -1.27 -3.67
CA ALA A 17 -10.23 0.18 -3.52
C ALA A 17 -8.83 0.73 -3.86
N MET A 18 -7.77 0.00 -3.52
CA MET A 18 -6.39 0.35 -3.82
C MET A 18 -6.05 0.16 -5.30
N GLU A 19 -6.71 -0.74 -6.02
CA GLU A 19 -6.59 -0.82 -7.48
C GLU A 19 -7.14 0.43 -8.16
N VAL A 20 -8.32 0.90 -7.75
CA VAL A 20 -9.01 2.03 -8.40
C VAL A 20 -8.41 3.38 -7.99
N ALA A 21 -7.98 3.53 -6.74
CA ALA A 21 -7.52 4.80 -6.18
C ALA A 21 -6.42 5.51 -7.01
N PRO A 22 -5.36 4.84 -7.51
CA PRO A 22 -4.35 5.47 -8.36
C PRO A 22 -4.86 5.91 -9.73
N TYR A 23 -6.01 5.47 -10.21
CA TYR A 23 -6.61 6.00 -11.45
C TYR A 23 -7.25 7.36 -11.21
N GLU A 24 -7.99 7.49 -10.11
CA GLU A 24 -8.82 8.64 -9.80
C GLU A 24 -8.07 9.73 -9.02
N ILE A 25 -7.09 9.34 -8.19
CA ILE A 25 -6.43 10.23 -7.21
C ILE A 25 -4.96 10.37 -7.58
N GLU A 26 -4.62 11.43 -8.34
CA GLU A 26 -3.24 11.73 -8.76
C GLU A 26 -2.23 11.75 -7.60
N PRO A 27 -2.51 12.36 -6.42
CA PRO A 27 -1.58 12.31 -5.29
C PRO A 27 -1.24 10.88 -4.85
N MET A 28 -2.19 9.96 -4.90
CA MET A 28 -2.00 8.54 -4.55
C MET A 28 -1.11 7.84 -5.56
N ARG A 29 -1.32 8.10 -6.85
CA ARG A 29 -0.47 7.60 -7.94
C ARG A 29 0.97 8.11 -7.82
N HIS A 30 1.14 9.42 -7.62
CA HIS A 30 2.44 10.05 -7.41
C HIS A 30 3.16 9.52 -6.18
N PHE A 31 2.46 9.41 -5.03
CA PHE A 31 3.04 8.85 -3.82
C PHE A 31 3.54 7.42 -4.04
N ALA A 32 2.70 6.58 -4.66
CA ALA A 32 3.04 5.19 -4.97
C ALA A 32 4.14 5.05 -6.04
N ALA A 33 4.58 6.15 -6.66
CA ALA A 33 5.50 6.20 -7.80
C ALA A 33 5.02 5.31 -8.96
N LEU A 34 3.71 5.31 -9.19
CA LEU A 34 3.06 4.55 -10.25
C LEU A 34 2.85 5.43 -11.49
N LYS A 35 2.83 4.78 -12.65
CA LYS A 35 2.48 5.40 -13.92
C LYS A 35 1.17 4.81 -14.42
N LEU A 36 0.40 5.60 -15.18
CA LEU A 36 -0.90 5.18 -15.72
C LEU A 36 -0.82 3.94 -16.63
N ASP A 37 0.31 3.72 -17.29
CA ASP A 37 0.55 2.56 -18.16
C ASP A 37 0.90 1.28 -17.38
N ARG A 38 1.11 1.38 -16.06
CA ARG A 38 1.54 0.25 -15.22
C ARG A 38 1.01 0.39 -13.79
N LEU A 39 -0.30 0.18 -13.65
CA LEU A 39 -0.97 0.08 -12.36
C LEU A 39 -1.16 -1.40 -11.96
N PRO A 40 -0.97 -1.75 -10.67
CA PRO A 40 -1.22 -3.09 -10.20
C PRO A 40 -2.73 -3.37 -10.16
N ASP A 41 -3.13 -4.56 -10.58
CA ASP A 41 -4.50 -5.06 -10.39
C ASP A 41 -4.70 -5.57 -8.95
N GLU A 42 -5.95 -5.80 -8.55
CA GLU A 42 -6.33 -6.36 -7.25
C GLU A 42 -5.50 -7.61 -6.94
N ARG A 43 -5.26 -8.46 -7.94
CA ARG A 43 -4.52 -9.71 -7.77
C ARG A 43 -3.05 -9.47 -7.41
N ALA A 44 -2.37 -8.54 -8.08
CA ALA A 44 -0.99 -8.18 -7.77
C ALA A 44 -0.87 -7.58 -6.37
N ILE A 45 -1.86 -6.79 -5.95
CA ILE A 45 -1.96 -6.22 -4.61
C ILE A 45 -2.16 -7.33 -3.57
N LEU A 46 -3.10 -8.24 -3.81
CA LEU A 46 -3.38 -9.40 -2.96
C LEU A 46 -2.14 -10.29 -2.76
N ILE A 47 -1.41 -10.58 -3.84
CA ILE A 47 -0.17 -11.38 -3.81
C ILE A 47 0.88 -10.69 -2.95
N LEU A 48 1.06 -9.37 -3.10
CA LEU A 48 1.98 -8.61 -2.28
C LEU A 48 1.60 -8.69 -0.80
N ARG A 49 0.32 -8.50 -0.47
CA ARG A 49 -0.14 -8.58 0.93
C ARG A 49 0.20 -9.93 1.54
N HIS A 50 -0.13 -11.02 0.86
CA HIS A 50 0.20 -12.37 1.31
C HIS A 50 1.71 -12.57 1.50
N PHE A 51 2.51 -12.05 0.57
CA PHE A 51 3.97 -12.11 0.68
C PHE A 51 4.48 -11.38 1.94
N VAL A 52 4.01 -10.15 2.19
CA VAL A 52 4.41 -9.35 3.37
C VAL A 52 3.97 -10.02 4.69
N GLU A 53 2.78 -10.60 4.71
CA GLU A 53 2.23 -11.32 5.87
C GLU A 53 3.01 -12.61 6.15
N GLN A 54 3.30 -13.42 5.12
CA GLN A 54 4.05 -14.67 5.24
C GLN A 54 5.45 -14.46 5.80
N HIS A 55 6.11 -13.36 5.44
CA HIS A 55 7.46 -13.04 5.92
C HIS A 55 7.49 -12.30 7.26
N GLY A 56 6.35 -12.10 7.93
CA GLY A 56 6.26 -11.38 9.20
C GLY A 56 6.71 -9.91 9.13
N SER A 57 6.98 -9.41 7.92
CA SER A 57 7.51 -8.08 7.66
C SER A 57 6.46 -6.99 7.93
N GLY A 58 5.17 -7.34 7.82
CA GLY A 58 4.07 -6.45 8.19
C GLY A 58 4.11 -6.01 9.67
N LYS A 59 4.53 -6.88 10.59
CA LYS A 59 4.63 -6.54 12.03
C LYS A 59 5.73 -5.51 12.29
N ALA A 60 6.88 -5.65 11.62
CA ALA A 60 7.98 -4.71 11.71
C ALA A 60 7.57 -3.34 11.12
N LEU A 61 6.95 -3.35 9.94
CA LEU A 61 6.45 -2.14 9.29
C LEU A 61 5.44 -1.39 10.18
N PHE A 62 4.49 -2.12 10.78
CA PHE A 62 3.47 -1.54 11.66
C PHE A 62 4.06 -0.99 12.96
N LYS A 63 5.09 -1.65 13.51
CA LYS A 63 5.82 -1.15 14.68
C LYS A 63 6.51 0.18 14.37
N GLU A 64 7.19 0.28 13.23
CA GLU A 64 7.84 1.52 12.80
C GLU A 64 6.82 2.62 12.50
N ALA A 65 5.70 2.31 11.86
CA ALA A 65 4.61 3.26 11.64
C ALA A 65 4.09 3.87 12.97
N LYS A 66 3.84 3.04 13.98
CA LYS A 66 3.45 3.51 15.32
C LYS A 66 4.53 4.33 16.02
N HIS A 67 5.80 4.04 15.75
CA HIS A 67 6.90 4.84 16.28
C HIS A 67 6.91 6.23 15.64
N LEU A 68 6.68 6.33 14.33
CA LEU A 68 6.58 7.61 13.62
C LEU A 68 5.39 8.44 14.10
N GLU A 69 4.22 7.81 14.31
CA GLU A 69 3.02 8.49 14.85
C GLU A 69 3.28 9.14 16.21
N LYS A 70 4.05 8.50 17.09
CA LYS A 70 4.35 9.02 18.43
C LYS A 70 5.38 10.15 18.47
N ASN A 71 6.13 10.34 17.39
CA ASN A 71 7.23 11.30 17.29
C ASN A 71 6.98 12.39 16.22
N ALA A 72 5.78 12.44 15.67
CA ALA A 72 5.29 13.49 14.76
C ALA A 72 4.58 14.58 15.54
#